data_AF-A0A7C5HRY8-F1
#
_entry.id   AF-A0A7C5HRY8-F1
#
_cell.length_a   1.000
_cell.length_b   1.000
_cell.length_c   1.000
_cell.angle_alpha   90.00
_cell.angle_beta   90.00
_cell.angle_gamma   90.00
#
_symmetry.space_group_name_H-M   'P 1'
#
loop_
_entity.id
_entity.type
_entity.pdbx_description
1 polymer ?
#
loop_
_entity_poly.entity_id
_entity_poly.type
_entity_poly.pdbx_seq_one_letter_code
_entity_poly.pdbx_strand_id
1 'polypeptide(L)'
;MSEKRMLVVDADLVAKIDENRGELSRSEFIDLLIEGQLRNREDNGRKKSRSADDDVVTREEFIQFQEGAKELLRSFLEFFINYGLELGRDPRDEEFEQLSRKLRSLARSHRE
;
A
#
# COMPACT_ATOMS: atom_id res chain seq x y z
N MET A 1 4.96 31.44 -10.90
CA MET A 1 4.23 31.47 -12.19
C MET A 1 5.04 30.66 -13.18
N SER A 2 4.72 29.39 -13.39
CA SER A 2 5.48 28.53 -14.31
C SER A 2 5.28 29.00 -15.74
N GLU A 3 6.39 29.23 -16.44
CA GLU A 3 6.41 29.64 -17.84
C GLU A 3 5.82 28.51 -18.70
N LYS A 4 4.72 28.77 -19.41
CA LYS A 4 4.08 27.78 -20.30
C LYS A 4 4.81 27.77 -21.64
N ARG A 5 5.31 26.60 -22.04
CA ARG A 5 5.98 26.37 -23.34
C ARG A 5 5.17 25.39 -24.19
N MET A 6 5.22 25.52 -25.51
CA MET A 6 4.45 24.69 -26.44
C MET A 6 5.27 23.47 -26.90
N LEU A 7 4.70 22.27 -26.75
CA LEU A 7 5.26 21.02 -27.25
C LEU A 7 4.41 20.54 -28.43
N VAL A 8 5.03 20.33 -29.59
CA VAL A 8 4.37 19.81 -30.79
C VAL A 8 4.63 18.32 -30.89
N VAL A 9 3.55 17.54 -31.02
CA VAL A 9 3.57 16.07 -31.09
C VAL A 9 2.56 15.60 -32.14
N ASP A 10 2.76 14.38 -32.63
CA ASP A 10 1.85 13.75 -33.60
C ASP A 10 0.45 13.54 -33.01
N ALA A 11 -0.58 13.67 -33.85
CA ALA A 11 -1.97 13.52 -33.42
C ALA A 11 -2.25 12.14 -32.80
N ASP A 12 -1.67 11.08 -33.36
CA ASP A 12 -1.81 9.72 -32.86
C ASP A 12 -1.22 9.54 -31.46
N LEU A 13 -0.13 10.26 -31.16
CA LEU A 13 0.48 10.24 -29.83
C LEU A 13 -0.41 10.97 -28.81
N VAL A 14 -1.05 12.08 -29.22
CA VAL A 14 -2.02 12.77 -28.36
C VAL A 14 -3.21 11.87 -28.03
N ALA A 15 -3.75 11.16 -29.03
CA ALA A 15 -4.84 10.22 -28.84
C ALA A 15 -4.45 9.10 -27.84
N LYS A 16 -3.26 8.51 -28.03
CA LYS A 16 -2.73 7.50 -27.12
C LYS A 16 -2.55 8.03 -25.69
N ILE A 17 -2.10 9.27 -25.52
CA ILE A 17 -1.99 9.90 -24.20
C ILE A 17 -3.37 10.04 -23.56
N ASP A 18 -4.37 10.53 -24.30
CA ASP A 18 -5.71 10.73 -23.77
C ASP A 18 -6.40 9.42 -23.36
N GLU A 19 -6.15 8.33 -24.08
CA GLU A 19 -6.68 7.00 -23.73
C GLU A 19 -6.05 6.40 -22.46
N ASN A 20 -4.79 6.74 -22.17
CA ASN A 20 -4.01 6.08 -21.11
C ASN A 20 -3.77 6.95 -19.87
N ARG A 21 -4.05 8.26 -19.93
CA ARG A 21 -3.78 9.19 -18.81
C ARG A 21 -4.69 9.03 -17.60
N GLY A 22 -5.81 8.32 -17.75
CA GLY A 22 -6.85 8.25 -16.73
C GLY A 22 -7.34 9.65 -16.34
N GLU A 23 -7.34 9.95 -15.04
CA GLU A 23 -7.78 11.25 -14.50
C GLU A 23 -6.72 12.35 -14.56
N LEU A 24 -5.47 12.02 -14.90
CA LEU A 24 -4.37 13.00 -14.90
C LEU A 24 -4.46 13.95 -16.10
N SER A 25 -4.06 15.21 -15.92
CA SER A 25 -3.87 16.11 -17.06
C SER A 25 -2.72 15.60 -17.96
N ARG A 26 -2.70 16.01 -19.23
CA ARG A 26 -1.63 15.62 -20.16
C ARG A 26 -0.23 16.00 -19.65
N SER A 27 -0.12 17.15 -18.97
CA SER A 27 1.15 17.60 -18.38
C SER A 27 1.56 16.73 -17.20
N GLU A 28 0.66 16.44 -16.27
CA GLU A 28 0.93 15.56 -15.11
C GLU A 28 1.26 14.13 -15.55
N PHE A 29 0.55 13.63 -16.57
CA PHE A 29 0.81 12.31 -17.12
C PHE A 29 2.20 12.23 -17.77
N ILE A 30 2.59 13.23 -18.55
CA ILE A 30 3.92 13.29 -19.17
C ILE A 30 5.01 13.45 -18.09
N ASP A 31 4.78 14.29 -17.09
CA ASP A 31 5.71 14.50 -15.96
C ASP A 31 5.95 13.19 -15.20
N LEU A 32 4.88 12.48 -14.84
CA LEU A 32 4.94 11.17 -14.19
C LEU A 32 5.73 10.14 -15.03
N LEU A 33 5.51 10.11 -16.35
CA LEU A 33 6.25 9.21 -17.24
C LEU A 33 7.73 9.57 -17.31
N ILE A 34 8.08 10.86 -17.35
CA ILE A 34 9.46 11.33 -17.34
C ILE A 34 10.13 10.94 -16.02
N GLU A 35 9.49 11.22 -14.88
CA GLU A 35 10.00 10.84 -13.55
C GLU A 35 10.22 9.33 -13.43
N GLY A 36 9.25 8.53 -13.90
CA GLY A 36 9.37 7.06 -13.91
C GLY A 36 10.56 6.58 -14.75
N GLN A 37 10.80 7.16 -15.92
CA GLN A 37 11.94 6.81 -16.77
C GLN A 37 13.28 7.27 -16.19
N LEU A 38 13.33 8.45 -15.58
CA LEU A 38 14.53 8.97 -14.92
C LEU A 38 14.91 8.12 -13.71
N ARG A 39 13.93 7.76 -12.86
CA ARG A 39 14.14 6.85 -11.72
C ARG A 39 14.70 5.50 -12.17
N ASN A 40 14.09 4.89 -13.19
CA ASN A 40 14.58 3.64 -13.77
C ASN A 40 15.99 3.75 -14.39
N ARG A 41 16.37 4.92 -14.93
CA ARG A 41 17.70 5.15 -15.52
C ARG A 41 18.77 5.38 -14.46
N GLU A 42 18.44 6.07 -13.38
CA GLU A 42 19.33 6.29 -12.23
C GLU A 42 19.61 4.96 -11.50
N ASP A 43 18.60 4.10 -11.35
CA ASP A 43 18.71 2.77 -10.74
C ASP A 43 19.53 1.79 -11.61
N ASN A 44 19.46 1.92 -12.94
CA ASN A 44 20.28 1.12 -13.86
C ASN A 44 21.77 1.52 -13.85
N GLY A 45 22.10 2.76 -13.46
CA GLY A 45 23.49 3.23 -13.30
C GLY A 45 24.05 3.00 -11.89
N ARG A 46 23.18 2.89 -10.88
CA ARG A 46 23.56 2.69 -9.49
C ARG A 46 22.68 1.61 -8.85
N LYS A 47 23.08 0.35 -9.02
CA LYS A 47 22.57 -0.82 -8.29
C LYS A 47 21.09 -1.14 -8.54
N LYS A 48 20.87 -2.40 -8.91
CA LYS A 48 19.81 -3.26 -8.37
C LYS A 48 19.75 -3.14 -6.84
N SER A 49 19.14 -2.10 -6.30
CA SER A 49 18.87 -2.01 -4.88
C SER A 49 17.59 -1.23 -4.65
N ARG A 50 16.54 -2.02 -4.40
CA ARG A 50 15.35 -1.72 -3.59
C ARG A 50 14.38 -0.77 -4.27
N SER A 51 13.19 -1.29 -4.62
CA SER A 51 11.88 -0.60 -4.70
C SER A 51 10.96 -1.08 -5.84
N ALA A 52 11.42 -1.90 -6.79
CA ALA A 52 10.55 -2.43 -7.86
C ALA A 52 10.14 -3.90 -7.65
N ASP A 53 10.85 -4.63 -6.78
CA ASP A 53 10.57 -6.03 -6.41
C ASP A 53 9.82 -6.14 -5.07
N ASP A 54 9.66 -5.02 -4.34
CA ASP A 54 8.96 -4.96 -3.03
C ASP A 54 7.43 -4.81 -3.17
N ASP A 55 6.90 -4.59 -4.39
CA ASP A 55 5.46 -4.44 -4.62
C ASP A 55 4.80 -5.76 -5.10
N VAL A 56 5.57 -6.84 -5.15
CA VAL A 56 5.07 -8.18 -5.53
C VAL A 56 4.90 -9.01 -4.26
N VAL A 57 3.69 -9.01 -3.71
CA VAL A 57 3.34 -9.88 -2.58
C VAL A 57 3.40 -11.33 -3.04
N THR A 58 4.27 -12.13 -2.42
CA THR A 58 4.37 -13.56 -2.70
C THR A 58 3.15 -14.31 -2.19
N ARG A 59 2.88 -15.49 -2.76
CA ARG A 59 1.74 -16.33 -2.35
C ARG A 59 1.86 -16.73 -0.88
N GLU A 60 3.08 -16.97 -0.43
CA GLU A 60 3.43 -17.36 0.92
C GLU A 60 3.14 -16.23 1.92
N GLU A 61 3.53 -14.98 1.60
CA GLU A 61 3.23 -13.80 2.43
C GLU A 61 1.72 -13.55 2.53
N PHE A 62 0.98 -13.73 1.43
CA PHE A 62 -0.47 -13.59 1.44
C PHE A 62 -1.15 -14.65 2.33
N ILE A 63 -0.67 -15.89 2.31
CA ILE A 63 -1.20 -16.97 3.17
C ILE A 63 -0.93 -16.65 4.64
N GLN A 64 0.28 -16.21 4.98
CA GLN A 64 0.64 -15.83 6.36
C GLN A 64 -0.22 -14.66 6.85
N PHE A 65 -0.43 -13.65 6.01
CA PHE A 65 -1.34 -12.56 6.33
C PHE A 65 -2.78 -13.04 6.55
N GLN A 66 -3.29 -13.91 5.67
CA GLN A 66 -4.64 -14.48 5.80
C GLN A 66 -4.80 -15.26 7.11
N GLU A 67 -3.81 -16.05 7.50
CA GLU A 67 -3.82 -16.80 8.77
C GLU A 67 -3.78 -15.86 9.97
N GLY A 68 -2.91 -14.84 9.96
CA GLY A 68 -2.85 -13.80 11.00
C GLY A 68 -4.15 -13.02 11.15
N ALA A 69 -4.80 -12.65 10.04
CA ALA A 69 -6.09 -11.97 10.04
C ALA A 69 -7.21 -12.85 10.61
N LYS A 70 -7.20 -14.16 10.31
CA LYS A 70 -8.15 -15.12 10.89
C LYS A 70 -7.94 -15.30 12.39
N GLU A 71 -6.69 -15.36 12.85
CA GLU A 71 -6.39 -15.48 14.28
C GLU A 71 -6.82 -14.21 15.03
N LEU A 72 -6.57 -13.04 14.45
CA LEU A 72 -6.99 -11.76 15.02
C LEU A 72 -8.52 -11.68 15.12
N LEU A 73 -9.24 -12.05 14.06
CA LEU A 73 -10.70 -12.08 14.06
C LEU A 73 -11.24 -13.08 15.09
N ARG A 74 -10.60 -14.25 15.23
CA ARG A 74 -10.94 -15.23 16.27
C ARG A 74 -10.74 -14.64 17.68
N SER A 75 -9.59 -14.02 17.94
CA SER A 75 -9.29 -13.39 19.24
C SER A 75 -10.28 -12.26 19.55
N PHE A 76 -10.68 -11.49 18.54
CA PHE A 76 -11.68 -10.44 18.68
C PHE A 76 -13.07 -11.01 18.97
N LEU A 77 -13.49 -12.07 18.27
CA LEU A 77 -14.76 -12.74 18.54
C LEU A 77 -14.78 -13.42 19.91
N GLU A 78 -13.68 -14.04 20.33
CA GLU A 78 -13.53 -14.60 21.69
C GLU A 78 -13.63 -13.50 22.74
N PHE A 79 -12.99 -12.34 22.51
CA PHE A 79 -13.16 -11.16 23.36
C PHE A 79 -14.64 -10.76 23.43
N PHE A 80 -15.34 -10.62 22.31
CA PHE A 80 -16.77 -10.26 22.33
C PHE A 80 -17.70 -11.33 22.90
N ILE A 81 -17.38 -12.61 22.76
CA ILE A 81 -18.19 -13.69 23.34
C ILE A 81 -17.98 -13.75 24.86
N ASN A 82 -16.74 -13.55 25.33
CA ASN A 82 -16.44 -13.52 26.76
C ASN A 82 -16.86 -12.19 27.43
N TYR A 83 -16.80 -11.06 26.72
CA TYR A 83 -17.06 -9.71 27.24
C TYR A 83 -18.49 -9.22 26.94
N GLY A 84 -19.02 -9.50 25.75
CA GLY A 84 -20.34 -9.04 25.30
C GLY A 84 -21.51 -9.80 25.93
N LEU A 85 -21.30 -11.03 26.42
CA LEU A 85 -22.27 -11.75 27.26
C LEU A 85 -22.15 -11.39 28.75
N GLU A 86 -21.02 -10.83 29.19
CA GLU A 86 -20.80 -10.31 30.54
C GLU A 86 -20.95 -8.77 30.55
N LEU A 87 -22.16 -8.30 30.26
CA LEU A 87 -22.52 -6.88 30.31
C LEU A 87 -22.32 -6.33 31.74
N GLY A 88 -21.11 -5.86 32.08
CA GLY A 88 -20.89 -5.06 33.28
C GLY A 88 -19.57 -5.17 34.04
N ARG A 89 -18.50 -5.81 33.54
CA ARG A 89 -17.17 -5.71 34.20
C ARG A 89 -16.19 -4.86 33.40
N ASP A 90 -15.60 -3.88 34.09
CA ASP A 90 -14.49 -3.03 33.64
C ASP A 90 -13.42 -3.91 32.96
N PRO A 91 -12.89 -3.54 31.79
CA PRO A 91 -11.91 -4.34 31.08
C PRO A 91 -10.77 -4.72 32.03
N ARG A 92 -10.51 -6.02 32.17
CA ARG A 92 -9.25 -6.47 32.72
C ARG A 92 -8.19 -6.06 31.70
N ASP A 93 -7.48 -4.98 31.99
CA ASP A 93 -6.52 -4.31 31.11
C ASP A 93 -5.59 -5.28 30.36
N GLU A 94 -5.24 -6.41 30.97
CA GLU A 94 -4.34 -7.42 30.41
C GLU A 94 -4.83 -8.07 29.11
N GLU A 95 -6.11 -8.41 28.97
CA GLU A 95 -6.63 -9.10 27.78
C GLU A 95 -6.76 -8.15 26.57
N PHE A 96 -7.21 -6.92 26.85
CA PHE A 96 -7.24 -5.85 25.86
C PHE A 96 -5.83 -5.45 25.42
N GLU A 97 -4.88 -5.37 26.36
CA GLU A 97 -3.47 -5.14 26.07
C GLU A 97 -2.89 -6.25 25.19
N GLN A 98 -3.22 -7.52 25.44
CA GLN A 98 -2.79 -8.64 24.58
C GLN A 98 -3.34 -8.52 23.15
N LEU A 99 -4.62 -8.20 22.99
CA LEU A 99 -5.23 -7.96 21.68
C LEU A 99 -4.57 -6.77 20.97
N SER A 100 -4.31 -5.67 21.68
CA SER A 100 -3.64 -4.49 21.14
C SER A 100 -2.19 -4.78 20.71
N ARG A 101 -1.48 -5.65 21.44
CA ARG A 101 -0.14 -6.11 21.08
C ARG A 101 -0.16 -6.95 19.82
N LYS A 102 -1.12 -7.88 19.68
CA LYS A 102 -1.30 -8.66 18.44
C LYS A 102 -1.63 -7.77 17.24
N LEU A 103 -2.46 -6.73 17.44
CA LEU A 103 -2.78 -5.75 16.40
C LEU A 103 -1.51 -4.97 15.98
N ARG A 104 -0.70 -4.53 16.95
CA ARG A 104 0.54 -3.80 16.69
C ARG A 104 1.62 -4.67 16.06
N SER A 105 1.73 -5.95 16.39
CA SER A 105 2.67 -6.87 15.75
C SER A 105 2.30 -7.10 14.28
N LEU A 106 1.01 -7.28 13.99
CA LEU A 106 0.51 -7.42 12.62
C LEU A 106 0.73 -6.14 11.79
N ALA A 107 0.55 -4.96 12.40
CA ALA A 107 0.83 -3.69 11.73
C ALA A 107 2.33 -3.43 11.49
N ARG A 108 3.21 -4.04 12.29
CA ARG A 108 4.67 -3.89 12.17
C ARG A 108 5.29 -4.89 11.20
N SER A 109 4.72 -6.09 11.05
CA SER A 109 5.19 -7.08 10.06
C SER A 109 4.95 -6.66 8.60
N HIS A 110 4.31 -5.51 8.37
CA HIS A 110 4.11 -4.91 7.05
C HIS A 110 5.05 -3.71 6.79
N ARG A 111 5.96 -3.38 7.73
CA ARG A 111 6.82 -2.18 7.66
C ARG A 111 8.33 -2.48 7.63
N GLU A 112 8.71 -3.74 7.49
CA GLU A 112 10.07 -4.20 7.18
C GLU A 112 10.05 -5.03 5.91
#